data_AF-A0A4Q3ACM1-F1
#
_entry.id   AF-A0A4Q3ACM1-F1
#
_cell.length_a   1.000
_cell.length_b   1.000
_cell.length_c   1.000
_cell.angle_alpha   90.00
_cell.angle_beta   90.00
_cell.angle_gamma   90.00
#
_symmetry.space_group_name_H-M   'P 1'
#
loop_
_entity.id
_entity.type
_entity.pdbx_description
1 polymer ?
#
loop_
_entity_poly.entity_id
_entity_poly.type
_entity_poly.pdbx_seq_one_letter_code
_entity_poly.pdbx_strand_id
1 'polypeptide(L)' 'MLKRLLFLLVSLVAPLGAQEMLFNHVPDPKAKTKVEATALFNRPAPGGFLPVRVTVNNPSEQEGKITISTTSGDSY' A
#
# COMPACT_ATOMS: atom_id res chain seq x y z
N MET A 1 -22.24 23.50 -25.18
CA MET A 1 -20.84 23.16 -24.84
C MET A 1 -20.61 22.91 -23.36
N LEU A 2 -21.32 23.60 -22.45
CA LEU A 2 -21.19 23.45 -20.99
C LEU A 2 -21.35 22.02 -20.46
N LYS A 3 -22.28 21.23 -21.02
CA LYS A 3 -22.52 19.83 -20.59
C LYS A 3 -21.33 18.88 -20.84
N ARG A 4 -20.55 19.14 -21.90
CA ARG A 4 -19.33 18.35 -22.20
C ARG A 4 -18.17 18.71 -21.27
N LEU A 5 -18.07 19.99 -20.93
CA LEU A 5 -17.08 20.49 -19.96
C LEU A 5 -17.35 19.94 -18.56
N LEU A 6 -18.62 19.89 -18.14
CA LEU A 6 -19.02 19.34 -16.85
C LEU A 6 -18.69 17.84 -16.74
N PHE A 7 -18.95 17.06 -17.80
CA PHE A 7 -18.59 15.64 -17.86
C PHE A 7 -17.08 15.42 -17.77
N LEU A 8 -16.28 16.27 -18.43
CA LEU A 8 -14.82 16.21 -18.37
C LEU A 8 -14.33 16.51 -16.94
N LEU A 9 -14.86 17.56 -16.29
CA LEU A 9 -14.49 17.90 -14.92
C LEU A 9 -14.81 16.79 -13.92
N VAL A 10 -15.95 16.12 -14.05
CA VAL A 10 -16.32 15.00 -13.15
C VAL A 10 -15.36 13.81 -13.31
N SER A 11 -14.83 13.56 -14.51
CA SER A 11 -13.84 12.49 -14.73
C SER A 11 -12.47 12.79 -14.11
N LEU A 12 -12.10 14.06 -13.95
CA LEU A 12 -10.85 14.47 -13.29
C LEU A 12 -10.90 14.35 -11.77
N VAL A 13 -12.09 14.27 -11.16
CA VAL A 13 -12.26 14.08 -9.71
C VAL A 13 -12.28 12.59 -9.33
N ALA A 14 -12.08 11.69 -10.30
CA ALA A 14 -11.95 10.26 -10.00
C ALA A 14 -10.82 10.05 -8.96
N PRO A 15 -11.07 9.30 -7.88
CA PRO A 15 -10.14 9.20 -6.77
C PRO A 15 -8.84 8.54 -7.21
N LEU A 16 -7.72 9.24 -7.03
CA LEU A 16 -6.34 8.75 -7.21
C LEU A 16 -5.90 7.72 -6.14
N GLY A 17 -6.85 7.15 -5.40
CA GLY A 17 -6.56 6.16 -4.37
C GLY A 17 -6.27 4.81 -5.02
N ALA A 18 -5.07 4.61 -5.54
CA ALA A 18 -4.64 3.33 -6.11
C ALA A 18 -3.74 2.53 -5.15
N GLN A 19 -3.35 3.11 -4.01
CA GLN A 19 -2.45 2.44 -3.05
C GLN A 19 -3.18 2.25 -1.74
N GLU A 20 -3.26 1.01 -1.29
CA GLU A 20 -3.92 0.63 -0.04
C GLU A 20 -2.86 0.17 0.95
N MET A 21 -2.87 0.74 2.16
CA MET A 21 -1.98 0.31 3.22
C MET A 21 -2.53 -1.00 3.82
N LEU A 22 -1.88 -2.12 3.51
CA LEU A 22 -2.28 -3.44 3.97
C LEU A 22 -1.87 -3.69 5.43
N PHE A 23 -0.74 -3.11 5.84
CA PHE A 23 -0.15 -3.38 7.15
C PHE A 23 0.68 -2.18 7.62
N ASN A 24 0.56 -1.84 8.89
CA ASN A 24 1.45 -0.89 9.55
C ASN A 24 1.72 -1.41 10.95
N HIS A 25 2.98 -1.75 11.21
CA HIS A 25 3.41 -2.29 12.49
C HIS A 25 4.58 -1.51 13.04
N VAL A 26 4.41 -1.10 14.30
CA VAL A 26 5.43 -0.46 15.12
C VAL A 26 5.73 -1.43 16.25
N PRO A 27 6.73 -2.32 16.10
CA PRO A 27 7.02 -3.38 17.06
C PRO A 27 7.43 -2.87 18.44
N ASP A 28 8.08 -1.70 18.53
CA ASP A 28 8.38 -1.00 19.78
C ASP A 28 8.20 0.52 19.61
N PRO A 29 7.26 1.16 20.34
CA PRO A 29 7.06 2.61 20.28
C PRO A 29 8.31 3.42 20.65
N LYS A 30 9.21 2.85 21.46
CA LYS A 30 10.44 3.52 21.91
C LYS A 30 11.55 3.46 20.88
N ALA A 31 11.69 2.34 20.18
CA ALA A 31 12.70 2.15 19.13
C ALA A 31 12.37 2.90 17.82
N LYS A 32 11.13 3.39 17.69
CA LYS A 32 10.61 4.11 16.50
C LYS A 32 10.79 3.36 15.17
N THR A 33 11.15 2.08 15.21
CA THR A 33 11.22 1.23 14.03
C THR A 33 9.81 1.01 13.50
N LYS A 34 9.63 1.21 12.19
CA LYS A 34 8.34 1.11 11.52
C LYS A 34 8.44 0.15 10.36
N VAL A 35 7.47 -0.75 10.24
CA VAL A 35 7.31 -1.62 9.08
C VAL A 35 5.94 -1.38 8.48
N GLU A 36 5.90 -0.99 7.21
CA GLU A 36 4.68 -0.75 6.47
C GLU A 36 4.62 -1.71 5.29
N ALA A 37 3.47 -2.33 5.04
CA ALA A 37 3.18 -3.01 3.80
C ALA A 37 2.05 -2.29 3.07
N THR A 38 2.25 -2.00 1.79
CA THR A 38 1.32 -1.25 0.96
C THR A 38 1.06 -2.01 -0.32
N ALA A 39 -0.20 -2.29 -0.64
CA ALA A 39 -0.59 -2.74 -1.96
C ALA A 39 -0.43 -1.58 -2.94
N LEU A 40 0.23 -1.83 -4.07
CA LEU A 40 0.44 -0.80 -5.09
C LEU A 40 -0.81 -0.53 -5.93
N PHE A 41 -1.78 -1.45 -5.87
CA PHE A 41 -3.06 -1.38 -6.54
C PHE A 41 -4.15 -1.84 -5.56
N ASN A 42 -5.39 -1.40 -5.77
CA ASN A 42 -6.53 -1.85 -4.96
C ASN A 42 -7.06 -3.23 -5.39
N ARG A 43 -6.55 -3.77 -6.50
CA ARG A 43 -6.95 -5.06 -7.04
C ARG A 43 -5.80 -5.72 -7.81
N PRO A 44 -5.73 -7.06 -7.84
CA PRO A 44 -4.76 -7.77 -8.65
C PRO A 44 -5.05 -7.58 -10.14
N ALA A 45 -4.04 -7.83 -10.97
CA ALA A 45 -4.27 -7.99 -12.41
C ALA A 45 -5.20 -9.20 -12.65
N PRO A 46 -6.00 -9.23 -13.74
CA PRO A 46 -6.81 -10.41 -14.07
C PRO A 46 -5.95 -11.68 -14.13
N GLY A 47 -6.28 -12.68 -13.30
CA GLY A 47 -5.51 -13.93 -13.19
C GLY A 47 -4.11 -13.78 -12.57
N GLY A 48 -3.82 -12.63 -11.96
CA GLY A 48 -2.52 -12.32 -11.37
C GLY A 48 -2.59 -12.09 -9.86
N PHE A 49 -1.47 -11.64 -9.30
CA PHE A 49 -1.33 -11.36 -7.87
C PHE A 49 -1.37 -9.86 -7.57
N LEU A 50 -1.66 -9.52 -6.32
CA LEU A 50 -1.60 -8.15 -5.83
C LEU A 50 -0.15 -7.80 -5.47
N PRO A 51 0.49 -6.83 -6.13
CA PRO A 51 1.86 -6.45 -5.79
C PRO A 51 1.87 -5.66 -4.48
N VAL A 52 2.71 -6.09 -3.55
CA VAL A 52 2.89 -5.50 -2.22
C VAL A 52 4.30 -4.94 -2.09
N ARG A 53 4.41 -3.70 -1.59
CA ARG A 53 5.67 -3.06 -1.19
C ARG A 53 5.78 -3.11 0.32
N VAL A 54 6.91 -3.61 0.83
CA VAL A 54 7.24 -3.55 2.25
C VAL A 54 8.33 -2.52 2.47
N THR A 55 8.05 -1.51 3.29
CA THR A 55 8.99 -0.47 3.69
C THR A 55 9.38 -0.69 5.14
N VAL A 56 10.68 -0.87 5.39
CA VAL A 56 11.26 -0.93 6.73
C VAL A 56 12.01 0.37 6.98
N ASN A 57 11.59 1.10 8.01
CA ASN A 57 12.31 2.28 8.50
C ASN A 57 12.82 1.99 9.92
N ASN A 58 14.13 1.83 10.06
CA ASN A 58 14.79 1.77 11.35
C ASN A 58 15.59 3.06 11.57
N PRO A 59 15.09 4.01 12.37
CA PRO A 59 15.84 5.23 12.68
C PRO A 59 16.91 5.03 13.77
N SER A 60 17.02 3.82 14.35
CA SER A 60 18.04 3.49 15.33
C SER A 60 19.34 3.08 14.64
N GLU A 61 20.48 3.48 15.20
CA GLU A 61 21.81 3.01 14.77
C GLU A 61 22.12 1.59 15.27
N GLN A 62 21.21 0.98 16.04
CA GLN A 62 21.38 -0.36 16.58
C GLN A 62 21.07 -1.43 15.52
N GLU A 63 21.83 -2.51 15.59
CA GLU A 63 21.61 -3.70 14.78
C GLU A 63 20.25 -4.33 15.12
N GLY A 64 19.49 -4.69 14.09
CA GLY A 64 18.15 -5.24 14.22
C GLY A 64 17.95 -6.42 13.28
N LYS A 65 17.09 -7.36 13.68
CA LYS A 65 16.69 -8.49 12.85
C LYS A 65 15.21 -8.41 12.54
N ILE A 66 14.86 -8.61 11.27
CA ILE A 66 13.47 -8.64 10.80
C ILE A 66 13.24 -9.97 10.09
N THR A 67 12.07 -10.56 10.31
CA THR A 67 11.60 -11.75 9.59
C THR A 67 10.23 -11.43 9.02
N ILE A 68 10.08 -11.58 7.71
CA ILE A 68 8.82 -11.35 7.00
C ILE A 68 8.33 -12.71 6.52
N SER A 69 7.08 -13.04 6.85
CA SER A 69 6.40 -14.25 6.38
C SER A 69 5.08 -13.83 5.73
N THR A 70 4.79 -14.38 4.55
CA THR A 70 3.57 -14.10 3.79
C THR A 70 2.85 -15.40 3.48
N THR A 71 1.53 -15.36 3.50
CA THR A 71 0.66 -16.48 3.11
C THR A 71 -0.46 -15.95 2.23
N SER A 72 -0.69 -16.58 1.07
CA SER A 72 -1.84 -16.30 0.20
C SER A 72 -2.91 -17.37 0.41
N GLY A 73 -4.12 -16.99 0.82
CA GLY A 73 -5.23 -17.91 1.06
C GLY A 73 -6.15 -18.11 -0.15
N ASP A 74 -6.34 -17.07 -0.95
CA ASP A 74 -7.36 -17.06 -2.01
C ASP A 74 -6.75 -16.69 -3.37
N SER A 75 -7.11 -17.49 -4.38
CA SER A 75 -6.99 -17.11 -5.79
C SER A 75 -8.22 -16.25 -6.10
N TYR A 76 -8.05 -14.94 -6.27
CA TYR A 76 -9.12 -14.04 -6.71
C TYR A 76 -9.61 -14.37 -8.11
#